data_AF-A0A2S6C7A8-F1
#
_entry.id   AF-A0A2S6C7A8-F1
#
_cell.length_a   1.000
_cell.length_b   1.000
_cell.length_c   1.000
_cell.angle_alpha   90.00
_cell.angle_beta   90.00
_cell.angle_gamma   90.00
#
_symmetry.space_group_name_H-M   'P 1'
#
loop_
_entity.id
_entity.type
_entity.pdbx_description
1 polymer ?
#
loop_
_entity_poly.entity_id
_entity_poly.type
_entity_poly.pdbx_seq_one_letter_code
_entity_poly.pdbx_strand_id
1 'polypeptide(L)'
;MGKKSKRNEAYTAPAASQKPADDRRRLDQATASEHQSRAMSTDSFGASRVTGGFFSSSAAQPLFGGGNRITTAEPLPGTASNIFKTSTAPVPLFGTEVSKALTALPAAKSAPLKPHRQVKRFDPTSPIISVNIGTSETGTATFYVHQDILRRSSEFLQAKCKDIWSRASNAVEIPNHSPAAFNLFVNWAYSGSISLAEEKKELPPKAQVECDMKPATPGKQEEESPDGAQAGSDAKTGTPVKQQDEPSNDAQAEAVLKSVTSNEKNEWIILAEAYVLGEELIDAKFQDDILAAMKFKQWYVDHKTIEPLIGDLSNIIYGGTMEDSAARRFLVSLYATRVTKTELVSKKGTLIPDFVFDVLLAKIPG
;
A
#
# COMPACT_ATOMS: atom_id res chain seq x y z
N MET A 1 -61.79 -29.61 -13.01
CA MET A 1 -61.46 -30.75 -12.13
C MET A 1 -60.16 -31.35 -12.61
N GLY A 2 -59.12 -31.37 -11.77
CA GLY A 2 -57.80 -31.89 -12.16
C GLY A 2 -56.69 -31.49 -11.18
N LYS A 3 -56.80 -31.93 -9.93
CA LYS A 3 -55.76 -31.81 -8.89
C LYS A 3 -54.69 -32.87 -9.13
N LYS A 4 -53.41 -32.52 -9.24
CA LYS A 4 -52.21 -33.33 -8.91
C LYS A 4 -51.00 -32.38 -8.84
N SER A 5 -49.97 -32.53 -8.03
CA SER A 5 -49.71 -33.28 -6.80
C SER A 5 -48.37 -32.74 -6.31
N LYS A 6 -48.27 -32.34 -5.05
CA LYS A 6 -47.02 -31.88 -4.41
C LYS A 6 -46.11 -33.09 -4.18
N ARG A 7 -44.82 -32.99 -4.52
CA ARG A 7 -43.77 -33.90 -4.07
C ARG A 7 -42.81 -33.09 -3.20
N ASN A 8 -42.84 -33.38 -1.89
CA ASN A 8 -41.83 -32.96 -0.94
C ASN A 8 -40.69 -33.98 -1.00
N GLU A 9 -39.48 -33.54 -1.30
CA GLU A 9 -38.28 -34.35 -1.10
C GLU A 9 -37.71 -34.05 0.29
N ALA A 10 -37.61 -35.10 1.09
CA ALA A 10 -37.05 -35.10 2.42
C ALA A 10 -35.51 -35.10 2.32
N TYR A 11 -34.88 -34.11 2.94
CA TYR A 11 -33.43 -34.10 3.18
C TYR A 11 -33.10 -35.06 4.33
N THR A 12 -32.36 -36.13 4.01
CA THR A 12 -31.78 -37.06 4.97
C THR A 12 -30.41 -36.55 5.40
N ALA A 13 -30.23 -36.27 6.69
CA ALA A 13 -28.94 -35.90 7.28
C ALA A 13 -28.04 -37.14 7.48
N PRO A 14 -26.72 -37.08 7.23
CA PRO A 14 -25.82 -38.17 7.55
C PRO A 14 -25.35 -38.13 9.01
N ALA A 15 -25.24 -39.33 9.57
CA ALA A 15 -24.95 -39.66 10.95
C ALA A 15 -23.53 -39.26 11.42
N ALA A 16 -23.46 -38.81 12.67
CA ALA A 16 -22.24 -38.58 13.43
C ALA A 16 -21.54 -39.92 13.74
N SER A 17 -20.27 -40.05 13.33
CA SER A 17 -19.40 -41.15 13.72
C SER A 17 -18.57 -40.71 14.93
N GLN A 18 -18.92 -41.26 16.09
CA GLN A 18 -18.11 -41.23 17.30
C GLN A 18 -16.91 -42.19 17.12
N LYS A 19 -15.70 -41.74 17.48
CA LYS A 19 -14.55 -42.61 17.75
C LYS A 19 -14.04 -42.38 19.18
N PRO A 20 -13.55 -43.44 19.84
CA PRO A 20 -13.37 -43.47 21.29
C PRO A 20 -12.03 -42.91 21.75
N ALA A 21 -12.05 -42.55 23.03
CA ALA A 21 -10.94 -42.20 23.88
C ALA A 21 -10.08 -43.42 24.26
N ASP A 22 -8.96 -43.11 24.92
CA ASP A 22 -7.99 -43.96 25.63
C ASP A 22 -6.91 -44.63 24.77
N ASP A 23 -5.66 -44.15 24.90
CA ASP A 23 -4.71 -44.94 25.70
C ASP A 23 -3.61 -44.07 26.34
N ARG A 24 -3.19 -44.52 27.51
CA ARG A 24 -2.34 -43.87 28.50
C ARG A 24 -0.86 -44.24 28.32
N ARG A 25 -0.02 -43.32 28.81
CA ARG A 25 1.20 -43.55 29.62
C ARG A 25 2.52 -43.98 28.93
N ARG A 26 3.52 -43.17 29.29
CA ARG A 26 4.91 -43.49 29.68
C ARG A 26 5.90 -43.87 28.57
N LEU A 27 6.88 -42.99 28.37
CA LEU A 27 8.26 -43.33 28.75
C LEU A 27 9.03 -42.07 29.19
N ASP A 28 9.85 -42.27 30.21
CA ASP A 28 10.60 -41.30 31.01
C ASP A 28 11.92 -40.84 30.35
N GLN A 29 12.35 -39.64 30.78
CA GLN A 29 13.70 -39.22 31.20
C GLN A 29 14.97 -39.66 30.44
N ALA A 30 15.76 -38.66 30.03
CA ALA A 30 17.24 -38.64 30.08
C ALA A 30 17.68 -37.17 30.25
N THR A 31 18.08 -36.70 31.44
CA THR A 31 19.47 -36.52 31.93
C THR A 31 20.41 -35.85 30.90
N ALA A 32 20.73 -34.55 31.00
CA ALA A 32 21.70 -33.91 31.91
C ALA A 32 23.18 -34.33 31.69
N SER A 33 23.98 -33.44 31.08
CA SER A 33 25.38 -33.10 31.42
C SER A 33 25.90 -32.05 30.41
N GLU A 34 26.19 -30.81 30.79
CA GLU A 34 27.50 -30.37 31.32
C GLU A 34 28.48 -29.96 30.20
N HIS A 35 28.70 -28.65 30.03
CA HIS A 35 30.06 -28.09 30.07
C HIS A 35 30.04 -26.57 30.20
N GLN A 36 30.48 -26.14 31.39
CA GLN A 36 30.87 -24.81 31.76
C GLN A 36 32.40 -24.74 31.66
N SER A 37 32.95 -23.83 30.85
CA SER A 37 34.32 -23.29 30.83
C SER A 37 34.39 -22.42 29.55
N ARG A 38 34.75 -21.14 29.55
CA ARG A 38 36.01 -20.59 30.02
C ARG A 38 35.93 -19.07 29.97
N ALA A 39 36.27 -18.42 31.08
CA ALA A 39 36.59 -17.00 31.15
C ALA A 39 38.04 -16.74 30.68
N MET A 40 38.33 -15.45 30.49
CA MET A 40 39.65 -14.80 30.31
C MET A 40 40.10 -14.56 28.86
N SER A 41 40.09 -13.30 28.42
CA SER A 41 41.29 -12.47 28.53
C SER A 41 40.97 -11.00 28.22
N THR A 42 41.52 -10.13 29.05
CA THR A 42 41.60 -8.67 28.90
C THR A 42 42.68 -8.30 27.88
N ASP A 43 42.67 -6.99 27.58
CA ASP A 43 43.77 -6.19 27.02
C ASP A 43 44.02 -6.40 25.52
N SER A 44 44.44 -5.44 24.73
CA SER A 44 44.76 -4.01 24.82
C SER A 44 45.51 -3.81 23.50
N PHE A 45 45.23 -2.77 22.72
CA PHE A 45 46.01 -2.23 21.58
C PHE A 45 44.97 -1.50 20.73
N GLY A 46 45.12 -0.24 20.33
CA GLY A 46 46.25 0.66 20.33
C GLY A 46 45.86 1.73 19.31
N ALA A 47 46.01 2.99 19.69
CA ALA A 47 45.76 4.11 18.81
C ALA A 47 46.59 3.98 17.51
N SER A 48 45.97 4.24 16.36
CA SER A 48 46.72 4.64 15.17
C SER A 48 45.91 5.63 14.34
N ARG A 49 46.33 6.90 14.45
CA ARG A 49 46.06 7.94 13.47
C ARG A 49 46.79 7.55 12.19
N VAL A 50 46.08 7.43 11.07
CA VAL A 50 46.68 7.58 9.74
C VAL A 50 45.83 8.54 8.92
N THR A 51 46.53 9.55 8.46
CA THR A 51 46.16 10.61 7.53
C THR A 51 45.96 10.10 6.11
N GLY A 52 44.94 10.62 5.43
CA GLY A 52 44.99 11.00 4.01
C GLY A 52 44.79 9.89 2.96
N GLY A 53 44.06 10.24 1.90
CA GLY A 53 44.17 9.55 0.61
C GLY A 53 42.88 9.37 -0.17
N PHE A 54 42.69 10.23 -1.17
CA PHE A 54 41.73 10.14 -2.27
C PHE A 54 41.86 8.84 -3.08
N PHE A 55 40.75 8.20 -3.44
CA PHE A 55 40.44 7.46 -4.70
C PHE A 55 38.91 7.31 -4.72
N SER A 56 38.12 7.92 -5.60
CA SER A 56 37.91 7.69 -7.05
C SER A 56 37.60 6.24 -7.45
N SER A 57 36.38 6.08 -7.96
CA SER A 57 35.85 5.01 -8.83
C SER A 57 35.51 3.64 -8.22
N SER A 58 34.26 3.21 -8.35
CA SER A 58 33.89 2.22 -9.38
C SER A 58 32.48 1.67 -9.16
N ALA A 59 31.71 1.66 -10.23
CA ALA A 59 30.44 0.97 -10.36
C ALA A 59 30.56 -0.53 -10.09
N ALA A 60 29.58 -1.10 -9.40
CA ALA A 60 29.38 -2.54 -9.27
C ALA A 60 28.05 -2.91 -9.94
N GLN A 61 28.14 -3.59 -11.09
CA GLN A 61 27.05 -4.40 -11.64
C GLN A 61 27.05 -5.77 -10.97
N PRO A 62 25.89 -6.39 -10.70
CA PRO A 62 25.84 -7.80 -10.41
C PRO A 62 25.86 -8.64 -11.69
N LEU A 63 26.77 -9.60 -11.60
CA LEU A 63 27.20 -10.61 -12.53
C LEU A 63 26.24 -11.81 -12.44
N PHE A 64 25.39 -12.03 -13.45
CA PHE A 64 24.78 -13.34 -13.68
C PHE A 64 24.91 -13.72 -15.15
N GLY A 65 25.90 -14.57 -15.41
CA GLY A 65 26.11 -15.25 -16.67
C GLY A 65 25.27 -16.53 -16.75
N GLY A 66 24.70 -16.75 -17.92
CA GLY A 66 24.02 -17.99 -18.30
C GLY A 66 24.15 -18.18 -19.80
N GLY A 67 25.35 -18.53 -20.25
CA GLY A 67 25.60 -18.92 -21.64
C GLY A 67 25.14 -20.36 -21.88
N ASN A 68 24.48 -20.61 -23.00
CA ASN A 68 24.54 -21.92 -23.63
C ASN A 68 24.54 -21.81 -25.16
N ARG A 69 25.76 -22.04 -25.68
CA ARG A 69 26.15 -22.78 -26.87
C ARG A 69 25.22 -22.79 -28.09
N ILE A 70 25.68 -22.03 -29.08
CA ILE A 70 25.52 -22.24 -30.51
C ILE A 70 26.10 -23.61 -30.89
N THR A 71 25.30 -24.44 -31.56
CA THR A 71 25.78 -25.58 -32.37
C THR A 71 25.25 -25.40 -33.80
N THR A 72 26.16 -25.57 -34.74
CA THR A 72 26.04 -25.22 -36.16
C THR A 72 26.06 -26.50 -37.02
N ALA A 73 25.39 -26.44 -38.19
CA ALA A 73 25.37 -27.38 -39.33
C ALA A 73 24.45 -28.61 -39.16
N GLU A 74 23.63 -29.04 -40.14
CA GLU A 74 23.80 -29.12 -41.60
C GLU A 74 22.45 -29.02 -42.38
N PRO A 75 22.47 -28.80 -43.71
CA PRO A 75 21.27 -28.73 -44.56
C PRO A 75 21.06 -29.97 -45.45
N LEU A 76 19.81 -30.37 -45.69
CA LEU A 76 19.44 -31.24 -46.81
C LEU A 76 18.11 -30.82 -47.47
N PRO A 77 17.91 -31.18 -48.76
CA PRO A 77 16.99 -30.50 -49.66
C PRO A 77 15.67 -31.26 -49.90
N GLY A 78 14.65 -30.46 -50.23
CA GLY A 78 13.55 -30.85 -51.12
C GLY A 78 12.47 -31.73 -50.52
N THR A 79 11.21 -31.32 -50.67
CA THR A 79 10.21 -32.03 -51.51
C THR A 79 8.82 -31.37 -51.35
N ALA A 80 8.31 -30.91 -52.50
CA ALA A 80 6.92 -30.82 -52.94
C ALA A 80 5.81 -30.29 -52.00
N SER A 81 5.24 -29.17 -52.44
CA SER A 81 3.83 -29.04 -52.84
C SER A 81 2.76 -29.60 -51.89
N ASN A 82 1.98 -28.70 -51.27
CA ASN A 82 0.53 -28.91 -51.20
C ASN A 82 -0.25 -27.60 -51.26
N ILE A 83 -1.02 -27.53 -52.34
CA ILE A 83 -2.04 -26.57 -52.73
C ILE A 83 -3.12 -26.51 -51.64
N PHE A 84 -3.25 -25.39 -50.94
CA PHE A 84 -4.47 -25.09 -50.19
C PHE A 84 -5.38 -24.21 -51.05
N LYS A 85 -6.50 -24.80 -51.48
CA LYS A 85 -7.60 -24.15 -52.17
C LYS A 85 -8.26 -23.13 -51.24
N THR A 86 -8.22 -21.87 -51.64
CA THR A 86 -9.02 -20.78 -51.09
C THR A 86 -10.50 -21.02 -51.41
N SER A 87 -11.28 -21.43 -50.41
CA SER A 87 -12.73 -21.48 -50.49
C SER A 87 -13.31 -20.17 -49.96
N THR A 88 -13.51 -19.24 -50.89
CA THR A 88 -14.21 -17.97 -50.69
C THR A 88 -15.71 -18.24 -50.52
N ALA A 89 -16.24 -18.03 -49.32
CA ALA A 89 -17.67 -17.91 -49.08
C ALA A 89 -17.99 -16.46 -48.64
N PRO A 90 -19.07 -15.84 -49.16
CA PRO A 90 -19.42 -14.46 -48.87
C PRO A 90 -20.02 -14.35 -47.47
N VAL A 91 -19.37 -13.57 -46.59
CA VAL A 91 -19.90 -13.19 -45.28
C VAL A 91 -20.91 -12.06 -45.48
N PRO A 92 -22.13 -12.14 -44.92
CA PRO A 92 -23.12 -11.08 -45.05
C PRO A 92 -22.68 -9.82 -44.31
N LEU A 93 -22.77 -8.72 -45.06
CA LEU A 93 -22.64 -7.32 -44.68
C LEU A 93 -23.57 -7.00 -43.50
N PHE A 94 -23.04 -6.99 -42.27
CA PHE A 94 -23.80 -6.58 -41.09
C PHE A 94 -23.96 -5.06 -41.08
N GLY A 95 -25.22 -4.64 -40.96
CA GLY A 95 -25.66 -3.26 -40.98
C GLY A 95 -25.06 -2.41 -39.87
N THR A 96 -24.63 -1.23 -40.28
CA THR A 96 -24.55 -0.01 -39.49
C THR A 96 -25.91 0.30 -38.88
N GLU A 97 -26.03 0.35 -37.54
CA GLU A 97 -27.02 1.12 -36.76
C GLU A 97 -27.06 0.58 -35.30
N VAL A 98 -26.04 0.86 -34.49
CA VAL A 98 -26.13 0.75 -33.02
C VAL A 98 -25.44 1.94 -32.38
N SER A 99 -25.96 3.15 -32.62
CA SER A 99 -25.48 4.38 -32.00
C SER A 99 -26.63 5.17 -31.39
N LYS A 100 -27.51 4.55 -30.60
CA LYS A 100 -28.56 5.31 -29.89
C LYS A 100 -29.26 4.56 -28.74
N ALA A 101 -28.52 4.16 -27.71
CA ALA A 101 -29.14 3.75 -26.43
C ALA A 101 -28.16 3.79 -25.25
N LEU A 102 -27.47 4.91 -25.03
CA LEU A 102 -26.89 5.25 -23.72
C LEU A 102 -27.89 6.16 -23.01
N THR A 103 -29.06 5.60 -22.70
CA THR A 103 -30.14 6.28 -21.99
C THR A 103 -29.88 6.18 -20.48
N ALA A 104 -29.60 7.32 -19.87
CA ALA A 104 -29.67 7.64 -18.44
C ALA A 104 -29.71 6.43 -17.48
N LEU A 105 -28.53 6.02 -16.97
CA LEU A 105 -28.44 5.17 -15.80
C LEU A 105 -29.12 5.88 -14.61
N PRO A 106 -30.06 5.22 -13.91
CA PRO A 106 -30.69 5.81 -12.74
C PRO A 106 -29.62 6.13 -11.70
N ALA A 107 -29.73 7.29 -11.05
CA ALA A 107 -28.91 7.70 -9.92
C ALA A 107 -29.07 6.68 -8.78
N ALA A 108 -28.34 5.58 -8.88
CA ALA A 108 -28.35 4.49 -7.92
C ALA A 108 -27.65 5.01 -6.67
N LYS A 109 -28.45 5.30 -5.64
CA LYS A 109 -27.97 5.46 -4.27
C LYS A 109 -26.98 4.33 -4.00
N SER A 110 -25.71 4.68 -3.84
CA SER A 110 -24.60 3.75 -3.63
C SER A 110 -24.92 2.88 -2.43
N ALA A 111 -25.37 1.66 -2.68
CA ALA A 111 -25.49 0.68 -1.63
C ALA A 111 -24.07 0.46 -1.06
N PRO A 112 -23.87 0.60 0.26
CA PRO A 112 -22.55 0.42 0.84
C PRO A 112 -22.03 -0.97 0.48
N LEU A 113 -20.80 -1.03 -0.04
CA LEU A 113 -20.12 -2.28 -0.32
C LEU A 113 -20.11 -3.11 0.96
N LYS A 114 -20.56 -4.36 0.88
CA LYS A 114 -20.47 -5.27 2.03
C LYS A 114 -18.99 -5.50 2.31
N PRO A 115 -18.49 -5.21 3.52
CA PRO A 115 -17.09 -5.44 3.84
C PRO A 115 -16.79 -6.94 3.72
N HIS A 116 -15.73 -7.32 2.99
CA HIS A 116 -15.29 -8.71 2.94
C HIS A 116 -14.67 -9.14 4.27
N ARG A 117 -14.22 -8.18 5.07
CA ARG A 117 -13.62 -8.40 6.38
C ARG A 117 -14.64 -8.22 7.51
N GLN A 118 -14.82 -9.26 8.32
CA GLN A 118 -15.47 -9.10 9.63
C GLN A 118 -14.50 -8.45 10.62
N VAL A 119 -14.88 -7.29 11.15
CA VAL A 119 -14.10 -6.58 12.17
C VAL A 119 -14.15 -7.39 13.47
N LYS A 120 -13.04 -8.07 13.78
CA LYS A 120 -12.85 -8.65 15.11
C LYS A 120 -12.68 -7.49 16.11
N ARG A 121 -13.21 -7.64 17.32
CA ARG A 121 -12.88 -6.71 18.42
C ARG A 121 -11.37 -6.70 18.62
N PHE A 122 -10.79 -5.54 18.84
CA PHE A 122 -9.39 -5.37 19.17
C PHE A 122 -9.24 -5.04 20.65
N ASP A 123 -8.08 -5.33 21.21
CA ASP A 123 -7.77 -4.98 22.59
C ASP A 123 -7.21 -3.54 22.62
N PRO A 124 -7.91 -2.57 23.23
CA PRO A 124 -7.40 -1.20 23.35
C PRO A 124 -6.21 -1.10 24.30
N THR A 125 -5.91 -2.14 25.08
CA THR A 125 -4.73 -2.18 25.96
C THR A 125 -3.48 -2.70 25.27
N SER A 126 -3.58 -3.16 24.01
CA SER A 126 -2.42 -3.64 23.27
C SER A 126 -1.40 -2.50 23.09
N PRO A 127 -0.09 -2.77 23.18
CA PRO A 127 0.95 -1.76 22.97
C PRO A 127 0.78 -1.01 21.64
N ILE A 128 1.12 0.27 21.64
CA ILE A 128 1.16 1.09 20.42
C ILE A 128 2.57 1.05 19.85
N ILE A 129 2.68 0.73 18.56
CA ILE A 129 3.93 0.67 17.81
C ILE A 129 4.00 1.88 16.88
N SER A 130 5.20 2.47 16.74
CA SER A 130 5.45 3.49 15.73
C SER A 130 5.86 2.84 14.40
N VAL A 131 5.26 3.29 13.31
CA VAL A 131 5.56 2.83 11.96
C VAL A 131 5.98 4.03 11.12
N ASN A 132 7.22 4.03 10.65
CA ASN A 132 7.77 5.08 9.79
C ASN A 132 7.59 4.67 8.32
N ILE A 133 6.88 5.49 7.57
CA ILE A 133 6.53 5.27 6.16
C ILE A 133 7.15 6.37 5.31
N GLY A 134 7.66 5.99 4.15
CA GLY A 134 8.17 6.92 3.15
C GLY A 134 9.69 6.91 3.04
N THR A 135 10.19 7.72 2.11
CA THR A 135 11.63 7.92 1.87
C THR A 135 12.01 9.35 2.21
N SER A 136 13.31 9.63 2.34
CA SER A 136 13.79 10.99 2.51
C SER A 136 13.39 11.93 1.37
N GLU A 137 13.10 11.39 0.18
CA GLU A 137 12.70 12.16 -1.00
C GLU A 137 11.20 12.50 -1.00
N THR A 138 10.36 11.55 -0.62
CA THR A 138 8.89 11.72 -0.60
C THR A 138 8.36 12.32 0.70
N GLY A 139 9.23 12.47 1.69
CA GLY A 139 8.86 12.76 3.07
C GLY A 139 8.56 11.49 3.84
N THR A 140 8.93 11.51 5.12
CA THR A 140 8.68 10.42 6.08
C THR A 140 7.53 10.81 7.01
N ALA A 141 6.57 9.90 7.19
CA ALA A 141 5.48 10.06 8.14
C ALA A 141 5.51 8.93 9.18
N THR A 142 5.27 9.28 10.44
CA THR A 142 5.19 8.30 11.54
C THR A 142 3.73 8.06 11.92
N PHE A 143 3.32 6.80 11.91
CA PHE A 143 2.01 6.34 12.33
C PHE A 143 2.09 5.61 13.66
N TYR A 144 1.11 5.79 14.52
CA TYR A 144 1.00 5.11 15.81
C TYR A 144 -0.17 4.14 15.77
N VAL A 145 0.12 2.83 15.77
CA VAL A 145 -0.90 1.80 15.56
C VAL A 145 -0.83 0.74 16.65
N HIS A 146 -1.99 0.28 17.11
CA HIS A 146 -2.07 -0.83 18.05
C HIS A 146 -1.47 -2.09 17.44
N GLN A 147 -0.56 -2.71 18.18
CA GLN A 147 0.15 -3.92 17.79
C GLN A 147 -0.81 -5.03 17.36
N ASP A 148 -1.89 -5.24 18.11
CA ASP A 148 -2.84 -6.31 17.81
C ASP A 148 -3.58 -6.11 16.48
N ILE A 149 -3.75 -4.86 16.04
CA ILE A 149 -4.32 -4.55 14.74
C ILE A 149 -3.35 -4.97 13.63
N LEU A 150 -2.08 -4.59 13.73
CA LEU A 150 -1.04 -4.91 12.73
C LEU A 150 -0.83 -6.42 12.60
N ARG A 151 -0.75 -7.14 13.72
CA ARG A 151 -0.57 -8.60 13.74
C ARG A 151 -1.74 -9.37 13.12
N ARG A 152 -2.92 -8.76 13.10
CA ARG A 152 -4.16 -9.39 12.63
C ARG A 152 -4.45 -9.10 11.17
N SER A 153 -3.96 -7.98 10.63
CA SER A 153 -4.06 -7.68 9.20
C SER A 153 -3.02 -8.45 8.41
N SER A 154 -1.74 -8.33 8.76
CA SER A 154 -0.64 -8.79 7.91
C SER A 154 0.29 -9.77 8.63
N GLU A 155 0.56 -10.92 7.98
CA GLU A 155 1.56 -11.88 8.44
C GLU A 155 2.98 -11.30 8.36
N PHE A 156 3.25 -10.48 7.34
CA PHE A 156 4.51 -9.76 7.20
C PHE A 156 4.76 -8.83 8.41
N LEU A 157 3.77 -7.99 8.78
CA LEU A 157 3.88 -7.12 9.94
C LEU A 157 3.94 -7.92 11.24
N GLN A 158 3.22 -9.04 11.33
CA GLN A 158 3.31 -9.94 12.47
C GLN A 158 4.73 -10.49 12.65
N ALA A 159 5.40 -10.87 11.56
CA ALA A 159 6.79 -11.35 11.59
C ALA A 159 7.76 -10.21 11.96
N LYS A 160 7.61 -9.03 11.36
CA LYS A 160 8.43 -7.84 11.65
C LYS A 160 8.30 -7.38 13.10
N CYS A 161 7.09 -7.39 13.66
CA CYS A 161 6.87 -7.02 15.06
C CYS A 161 7.60 -7.94 16.04
N LYS A 162 7.77 -9.25 15.73
CA LYS A 162 8.48 -10.18 16.62
C LYS A 162 9.96 -9.82 16.78
N ASP A 163 10.62 -9.38 15.70
CA ASP A 163 12.04 -9.01 15.70
C ASP A 163 12.27 -7.71 16.48
N ILE A 164 11.39 -6.72 16.26
CA ILE A 164 11.44 -5.41 16.90
C ILE A 164 11.38 -5.52 18.43
N TRP A 165 10.61 -6.46 18.97
CA TRP A 165 10.53 -6.65 20.43
C TRP A 165 11.79 -7.20 21.08
N SER A 166 12.70 -7.77 20.29
CA SER A 166 14.01 -8.19 20.80
C SER A 166 15.00 -7.03 20.90
N ARG A 167 14.69 -5.88 20.28
CA ARG A 167 15.57 -4.71 20.18
C ARG A 167 14.94 -3.52 20.90
N ALA A 168 15.77 -2.61 21.39
CA ALA A 168 15.31 -1.40 22.09
C ALA A 168 14.61 -0.38 21.17
N SER A 169 14.65 -0.56 19.84
CA SER A 169 13.98 0.32 18.88
C SER A 169 12.56 -0.15 18.63
N ASN A 170 11.56 0.67 18.98
CA ASN A 170 10.14 0.33 18.84
C ASN A 170 9.52 0.71 17.47
N ALA A 171 10.34 0.99 16.46
CA ALA A 171 9.87 1.51 15.17
C ALA A 171 9.97 0.46 14.05
N VAL A 172 8.88 0.29 13.29
CA VAL A 172 8.87 -0.46 12.02
C VAL A 172 9.13 0.53 10.89
N GLU A 173 10.12 0.26 10.04
CA GLU A 173 10.36 1.06 8.83
C GLU A 173 9.83 0.35 7.60
N ILE A 174 9.01 1.04 6.81
CA ILE A 174 8.50 0.57 5.52
C ILE A 174 8.89 1.62 4.46
N PRO A 175 10.12 1.50 3.90
CA PRO A 175 10.58 2.43 2.88
C PRO A 175 9.80 2.21 1.57
N ASN A 176 9.82 3.21 0.70
CA ASN A 176 9.27 3.17 -0.67
C ASN A 176 7.74 3.16 -0.80
N HIS A 177 7.00 3.40 0.29
CA HIS A 177 5.55 3.51 0.25
C HIS A 177 5.05 4.91 0.57
N SER A 178 3.93 5.26 -0.06
CA SER A 178 3.23 6.52 0.16
C SER A 178 2.57 6.54 1.55
N PRO A 179 2.76 7.60 2.35
CA PRO A 179 2.05 7.78 3.62
C PRO A 179 0.52 7.72 3.45
N ALA A 180 -0.02 8.21 2.34
CA ALA A 180 -1.46 8.20 2.07
C ALA A 180 -2.00 6.76 1.90
N ALA A 181 -1.27 5.91 1.17
CA ALA A 181 -1.61 4.50 0.98
C ALA A 181 -1.57 3.74 2.33
N PHE A 182 -0.55 4.00 3.16
CA PHE A 182 -0.46 3.39 4.48
C PHE A 182 -1.56 3.89 5.44
N ASN A 183 -1.91 5.18 5.39
CA ASN A 183 -3.03 5.72 6.15
C ASN A 183 -4.35 5.03 5.77
N LEU A 184 -4.58 4.78 4.48
CA LEU A 184 -5.73 4.02 4.00
C LEU A 184 -5.74 2.59 4.55
N PHE A 185 -4.58 1.91 4.55
CA PHE A 185 -4.43 0.59 5.16
C PHE A 185 -4.76 0.60 6.66
N VAL A 186 -4.25 1.56 7.42
CA VAL A 186 -4.52 1.67 8.87
C VAL A 186 -6.02 1.87 9.10
N ASN A 187 -6.65 2.81 8.39
CA ASN A 187 -8.09 3.05 8.48
C ASN A 187 -8.90 1.78 8.17
N TRP A 188 -8.52 1.05 7.13
CA TRP A 188 -9.13 -0.25 6.79
C TRP A 188 -8.88 -1.30 7.88
N ALA A 189 -7.69 -1.35 8.48
CA ALA A 189 -7.35 -2.34 9.49
C ALA A 189 -8.18 -2.19 10.79
N TYR A 190 -8.53 -0.94 11.13
CA TYR A 190 -9.44 -0.64 12.24
C TYR A 190 -10.92 -0.83 11.87
N SER A 191 -11.36 -0.28 10.74
CA SER A 191 -12.78 -0.19 10.39
C SER A 191 -13.31 -1.40 9.61
N GLY A 192 -12.43 -2.18 8.99
CA GLY A 192 -12.79 -3.24 8.04
C GLY A 192 -13.39 -2.73 6.73
N SER A 193 -13.31 -1.43 6.44
CA SER A 193 -13.86 -0.81 5.23
C SER A 193 -12.86 0.15 4.60
N ILE A 194 -12.85 0.22 3.27
CA ILE A 194 -12.10 1.23 2.53
C ILE A 194 -12.89 2.53 2.58
N SER A 195 -12.41 3.49 3.35
CA SER A 195 -12.92 4.86 3.38
C SER A 195 -11.80 5.77 2.90
N LEU A 196 -11.96 6.28 1.68
CA LEU A 196 -11.13 7.40 1.24
C LEU A 196 -11.62 8.61 2.02
N ALA A 197 -10.70 9.25 2.75
CA ALA A 197 -11.04 10.39 3.57
C ALA A 197 -11.67 11.44 2.66
N GLU A 198 -12.97 11.70 2.85
CA GLU A 198 -13.57 12.89 2.27
C GLU A 198 -12.78 14.07 2.83
N GLU A 199 -12.17 14.83 1.92
CA GLU A 199 -11.44 16.05 2.25
C GLU A 199 -12.34 16.83 3.21
N LYS A 200 -11.84 17.11 4.42
CA LYS A 200 -12.52 18.02 5.34
C LYS A 200 -12.66 19.31 4.57
N LYS A 201 -13.84 19.55 3.97
CA LYS A 201 -14.23 20.89 3.54
C LYS A 201 -14.07 21.71 4.80
N GLU A 202 -13.02 22.52 4.85
CA GLU A 202 -12.82 23.49 5.90
C GLU A 202 -14.14 24.23 6.01
N LEU A 203 -14.87 23.97 7.10
CA LEU A 203 -16.05 24.73 7.43
C LEU A 203 -15.60 26.19 7.39
N PRO A 204 -16.36 27.08 6.72
CA PRO A 204 -15.98 28.48 6.60
C PRO A 204 -15.61 28.98 8.00
N PRO A 205 -14.50 29.76 8.12
CA PRO A 205 -14.01 30.22 9.40
C PRO A 205 -15.21 30.78 10.14
N LYS A 206 -15.56 30.15 11.27
CA LYS A 206 -16.71 30.55 12.08
C LYS A 206 -16.58 32.06 12.23
N ALA A 207 -17.48 32.80 11.60
CA ALA A 207 -17.61 34.23 11.84
C ALA A 207 -17.60 34.38 13.35
N GLN A 208 -16.63 35.11 13.87
CA GLN A 208 -16.51 35.38 15.28
C GLN A 208 -17.83 36.02 15.69
N VAL A 209 -18.72 35.22 16.28
CA VAL A 209 -19.82 35.75 17.05
C VAL A 209 -19.14 36.29 18.28
N GLU A 210 -18.81 37.58 18.18
CA GLU A 210 -18.37 38.45 19.25
C GLU A 210 -19.49 38.42 20.29
N CYS A 211 -19.43 37.42 21.17
CA CYS A 211 -20.23 37.41 22.39
C CYS A 211 -19.61 38.47 23.29
N ASP A 212 -20.17 39.69 23.23
CA ASP A 212 -20.01 40.77 24.21
C ASP A 212 -20.40 40.26 25.61
N MET A 213 -19.49 39.52 26.24
CA MET A 213 -19.53 39.20 27.66
C MET A 213 -18.83 40.34 28.39
N LYS A 214 -19.63 41.35 28.72
CA LYS A 214 -19.32 42.41 29.67
C LYS A 214 -18.73 41.81 30.95
N PRO A 215 -17.50 42.17 31.37
CA PRO A 215 -16.93 41.62 32.58
C PRO A 215 -17.60 42.25 33.79
N ALA A 216 -18.20 41.40 34.64
CA ALA A 216 -18.62 41.76 35.98
C ALA A 216 -17.39 41.73 36.91
N THR A 217 -17.15 42.88 37.53
CA THR A 217 -16.16 43.15 38.58
C THR A 217 -16.26 42.16 39.76
N PRO A 218 -15.14 41.57 40.21
CA PRO A 218 -15.00 41.09 41.58
C PRO A 218 -14.07 42.02 42.37
N GLY A 219 -14.48 42.25 43.62
CA GLY A 219 -13.89 43.22 44.53
C GLY A 219 -12.49 42.88 45.05
N LYS A 220 -11.88 43.95 45.55
CA LYS A 220 -10.75 44.04 46.48
C LYS A 220 -10.65 42.87 47.47
N GLN A 221 -9.43 42.38 47.66
CA GLN A 221 -8.84 42.29 49.00
C GLN A 221 -7.32 42.43 48.91
N GLU A 222 -6.82 43.30 49.78
CA GLU A 222 -5.43 43.68 50.03
C GLU A 222 -4.74 42.58 50.85
N GLU A 223 -3.46 42.30 50.58
CA GLU A 223 -2.47 42.15 51.65
C GLU A 223 -1.02 42.34 51.12
N GLU A 224 -0.38 43.34 51.73
CA GLU A 224 1.07 43.55 51.97
C GLU A 224 1.79 42.27 52.46
N SER A 225 3.11 42.03 52.41
CA SER A 225 4.36 42.70 51.98
C SER A 225 5.51 41.66 52.27
N PRO A 226 6.81 41.98 52.52
CA PRO A 226 7.88 41.91 51.51
C PRO A 226 9.12 41.05 51.90
N ASP A 227 10.14 41.16 51.04
CA ASP A 227 11.59 41.06 51.26
C ASP A 227 12.33 39.71 51.24
N GLY A 228 13.40 39.71 50.42
CA GLY A 228 14.40 38.65 50.38
C GLY A 228 15.34 38.73 49.19
N ALA A 229 16.12 39.81 49.10
CA ALA A 229 17.23 39.95 48.16
C ALA A 229 18.40 39.02 48.50
N GLN A 230 19.10 38.46 47.51
CA GLN A 230 20.57 38.39 47.54
C GLN A 230 21.20 38.14 46.16
N ALA A 231 22.34 38.79 46.00
CA ALA A 231 23.12 38.99 44.78
C ALA A 231 24.31 38.02 44.67
N GLY A 232 24.89 37.98 43.46
CA GLY A 232 26.23 37.44 43.15
C GLY A 232 26.32 37.10 41.66
N SER A 233 26.76 38.02 40.79
CA SER A 233 28.16 38.21 40.35
C SER A 233 28.83 36.94 39.85
N ASP A 234 29.07 36.82 38.54
CA ASP A 234 30.44 36.88 38.02
C ASP A 234 30.50 36.88 36.49
N ALA A 235 31.37 37.75 35.98
CA ALA A 235 31.66 37.97 34.58
C ALA A 235 32.64 36.91 34.05
N LYS A 236 32.41 36.40 32.83
CA LYS A 236 33.50 35.88 32.00
C LYS A 236 33.18 35.94 30.51
N THR A 237 33.83 36.91 29.87
CA THR A 237 34.48 36.90 28.55
C THR A 237 34.17 35.73 27.61
N GLY A 238 33.55 36.01 26.46
CA GLY A 238 33.37 35.09 25.35
C GLY A 238 33.11 35.81 24.02
N THR A 239 34.08 35.66 23.13
CA THR A 239 34.23 36.06 21.72
C THR A 239 32.95 36.20 20.87
N PRO A 240 32.84 37.20 19.96
CA PRO A 240 31.74 37.33 19.03
C PRO A 240 31.86 36.29 17.90
N VAL A 241 31.14 35.19 18.02
CA VAL A 241 30.89 34.26 16.91
C VAL A 241 29.79 34.87 16.04
N LYS A 242 30.11 35.14 14.77
CA LYS A 242 29.12 35.49 13.75
C LYS A 242 28.08 34.37 13.68
N GLN A 243 26.88 34.64 14.20
CA GLN A 243 25.66 33.92 13.83
C GLN A 243 25.44 34.17 12.34
N GLN A 244 25.74 33.18 11.52
CA GLN A 244 25.10 33.03 10.23
C GLN A 244 23.78 32.34 10.51
N ASP A 245 22.70 33.05 10.21
CA ASP A 245 21.33 32.55 10.23
C ASP A 245 21.21 31.39 9.23
N GLU A 246 21.40 30.17 9.71
CA GLU A 246 20.97 28.96 9.01
C GLU A 246 19.44 28.94 8.99
N PRO A 247 18.79 28.92 7.81
CA PRO A 247 17.33 28.90 7.74
C PRO A 247 16.78 27.62 8.36
N SER A 248 15.86 27.77 9.31
CA SER A 248 15.12 26.68 9.96
C SER A 248 14.56 25.68 8.93
N ASN A 249 14.94 24.41 9.09
CA ASN A 249 14.47 23.27 8.29
C ASN A 249 12.95 23.00 8.43
N ASP A 250 12.29 23.58 9.42
CA ASP A 250 10.88 23.30 9.72
C ASP A 250 9.95 23.87 8.64
N ALA A 251 10.32 25.00 8.03
CA ALA A 251 9.54 25.61 6.95
C ALA A 251 9.65 24.83 5.62
N GLN A 252 10.76 24.11 5.40
CA GLN A 252 10.95 23.28 4.20
C GLN A 252 10.20 21.96 4.31
N ALA A 253 10.09 21.37 5.51
CA ALA A 253 9.29 20.16 5.73
C ALA A 253 7.79 20.39 5.47
N GLU A 254 7.24 21.55 5.87
CA GLU A 254 5.82 21.85 5.68
C GLU A 254 5.46 22.17 4.21
N ALA A 255 6.38 22.79 3.46
CA ALA A 255 6.20 23.08 2.03
C ALA A 255 6.31 21.82 1.15
N VAL A 256 7.21 20.89 1.49
CA VAL A 256 7.31 19.59 0.82
C VAL A 256 6.06 18.74 1.08
N LEU A 257 5.50 18.81 2.29
CA LEU A 257 4.20 18.18 2.61
C LEU A 257 3.09 18.73 1.69
N LYS A 258 3.05 20.05 1.45
CA LYS A 258 2.04 20.69 0.57
C LYS A 258 2.23 20.42 -0.93
N SER A 259 3.42 20.10 -1.42
CA SER A 259 3.61 19.67 -2.82
C SER A 259 3.37 18.17 -3.02
N VAL A 260 3.79 17.33 -2.07
CA VAL A 260 3.51 15.87 -2.07
C VAL A 260 2.01 15.61 -2.01
N THR A 261 1.27 16.42 -1.24
CA THR A 261 -0.21 16.38 -1.17
C THR A 261 -0.94 16.69 -2.48
N SER A 262 -0.28 17.20 -3.53
CA SER A 262 -0.93 17.43 -4.82
C SER A 262 -1.20 16.11 -5.57
N ASN A 263 -0.35 15.09 -5.38
CA ASN A 263 -0.57 13.75 -5.93
C ASN A 263 -1.48 12.90 -5.03
N GLU A 264 -1.49 13.19 -3.72
CA GLU A 264 -2.42 12.58 -2.74
C GLU A 264 -3.90 12.88 -3.03
N LYS A 265 -4.21 13.80 -3.94
CA LYS A 265 -5.61 14.10 -4.30
C LYS A 265 -6.22 13.07 -5.23
N ASN A 266 -5.40 12.23 -5.86
CA ASN A 266 -5.94 11.26 -6.78
C ASN A 266 -6.23 9.93 -6.09
N GLU A 267 -7.48 9.77 -5.69
CA GLU A 267 -7.98 8.56 -5.07
C GLU A 267 -7.64 7.28 -5.86
N TRP A 268 -7.58 7.33 -7.20
CA TRP A 268 -7.19 6.17 -8.01
C TRP A 268 -5.73 5.80 -7.82
N ILE A 269 -4.85 6.80 -7.70
CA ILE A 269 -3.42 6.61 -7.43
C ILE A 269 -3.24 6.03 -6.03
N ILE A 270 -3.91 6.60 -5.01
CA ILE A 270 -3.87 6.06 -3.64
C ILE A 270 -4.36 4.61 -3.60
N LEU A 271 -5.45 4.28 -4.31
CA LEU A 271 -5.93 2.90 -4.37
C LEU A 271 -4.93 1.96 -5.07
N ALA A 272 -4.25 2.41 -6.12
CA ALA A 272 -3.21 1.63 -6.79
C ALA A 272 -1.98 1.41 -5.89
N GLU A 273 -1.49 2.46 -5.23
CA GLU A 273 -0.39 2.38 -4.26
C GLU A 273 -0.76 1.48 -3.07
N ALA A 274 -2.00 1.60 -2.56
CA ALA A 274 -2.51 0.75 -1.49
C ALA A 274 -2.60 -0.73 -1.91
N TYR A 275 -2.95 -1.00 -3.16
CA TYR A 275 -2.93 -2.37 -3.69
C TYR A 275 -1.50 -2.94 -3.68
N VAL A 276 -0.53 -2.18 -4.20
CA VAL A 276 0.90 -2.55 -4.20
C VAL A 276 1.41 -2.77 -2.77
N LEU A 277 1.05 -1.89 -1.84
CA LEU A 277 1.32 -2.08 -0.41
C LEU A 277 0.70 -3.40 0.10
N GLY A 278 -0.52 -3.74 -0.30
CA GLY A 278 -1.17 -5.00 0.05
C GLY A 278 -0.44 -6.25 -0.44
N GLU A 279 0.23 -6.20 -1.58
CA GLU A 279 1.11 -7.27 -2.09
C GLU A 279 2.34 -7.45 -1.20
N GLU A 280 3.01 -6.36 -0.82
CA GLU A 280 4.15 -6.42 0.09
C GLU A 280 3.77 -6.88 1.51
N LEU A 281 2.60 -6.47 1.99
CA LEU A 281 2.06 -6.87 3.29
C LEU A 281 1.51 -8.30 3.29
N ILE A 282 1.38 -8.95 2.13
CA ILE A 282 0.80 -10.28 1.97
C ILE A 282 -0.60 -10.35 2.58
N ASP A 283 -1.41 -9.29 2.39
CA ASP A 283 -2.79 -9.21 2.91
C ASP A 283 -3.79 -9.29 1.75
N ALA A 284 -4.10 -10.51 1.33
CA ALA A 284 -5.03 -10.77 0.23
C ALA A 284 -6.42 -10.16 0.46
N LYS A 285 -6.89 -10.05 1.72
CA LYS A 285 -8.19 -9.44 2.03
C LYS A 285 -8.16 -7.94 1.79
N PHE A 286 -7.06 -7.29 2.13
CA PHE A 286 -6.87 -5.88 1.81
C PHE A 286 -6.85 -5.64 0.30
N GLN A 287 -6.08 -6.45 -0.44
CA GLN A 287 -6.03 -6.39 -1.90
C GLN A 287 -7.42 -6.54 -2.55
N ASP A 288 -8.21 -7.53 -2.09
CA ASP A 288 -9.57 -7.78 -2.57
C ASP A 288 -10.50 -6.59 -2.30
N ASP A 289 -10.45 -6.00 -1.10
CA ASP A 289 -11.25 -4.84 -0.73
C ASP A 289 -10.85 -3.59 -1.54
N ILE A 290 -9.56 -3.39 -1.81
CA ILE A 290 -9.07 -2.31 -2.68
C ILE A 290 -9.56 -2.51 -4.12
N LEU A 291 -9.46 -3.72 -4.69
CA LEU A 291 -9.99 -4.00 -6.02
C LEU A 291 -11.51 -3.84 -6.08
N ALA A 292 -12.23 -4.24 -5.04
CA ALA A 292 -13.66 -4.01 -4.93
C ALA A 292 -13.98 -2.51 -4.94
N ALA A 293 -13.21 -1.70 -4.22
CA ALA A 293 -13.35 -0.24 -4.22
C ALA A 293 -13.06 0.37 -5.60
N MET A 294 -11.98 -0.05 -6.28
CA MET A 294 -11.67 0.41 -7.64
C MET A 294 -12.76 0.03 -8.66
N LYS A 295 -13.23 -1.22 -8.62
CA LYS A 295 -14.34 -1.70 -9.45
C LYS A 295 -15.61 -0.92 -9.18
N PHE A 296 -15.92 -0.63 -7.92
CA PHE A 296 -17.07 0.17 -7.55
C PHE A 296 -16.96 1.59 -8.13
N LYS A 297 -15.81 2.25 -7.98
CA LYS A 297 -15.59 3.59 -8.55
C LYS A 297 -15.66 3.61 -10.08
N GLN A 298 -15.21 2.56 -10.75
CA GLN A 298 -15.27 2.44 -12.22
C GLN A 298 -16.69 2.71 -12.77
N TRP A 299 -17.74 2.32 -12.05
CA TRP A 299 -19.13 2.51 -12.47
C TRP A 299 -19.58 3.97 -12.48
N TYR A 300 -18.95 4.83 -11.68
CA TYR A 300 -19.36 6.22 -11.50
C TYR A 300 -18.44 7.21 -12.20
N VAL A 301 -17.28 6.76 -12.68
CA VAL A 301 -16.23 7.62 -13.21
C VAL A 301 -16.20 7.55 -14.74
N ASP A 302 -16.40 8.71 -15.37
CA ASP A 302 -16.28 8.90 -16.81
C ASP A 302 -14.87 8.55 -17.32
N HIS A 303 -14.78 8.08 -18.56
CA HIS A 303 -13.50 7.78 -19.21
C HIS A 303 -12.52 8.95 -19.13
N LYS A 304 -13.02 10.17 -19.29
CA LYS A 304 -12.22 11.41 -19.29
C LYS A 304 -11.45 11.65 -17.99
N THR A 305 -11.92 11.10 -16.87
CA THR A 305 -11.26 11.27 -15.57
C THR A 305 -10.11 10.28 -15.39
N ILE A 306 -10.25 9.05 -15.90
CA ILE A 306 -9.24 7.99 -15.75
C ILE A 306 -8.16 8.12 -16.82
N GLU A 307 -8.52 8.57 -18.02
CA GLU A 307 -7.62 8.68 -19.16
C GLU A 307 -6.28 9.41 -18.88
N PRO A 308 -6.24 10.58 -18.19
CA PRO A 308 -4.98 11.25 -17.90
C PRO A 308 -4.12 10.48 -16.87
N LEU A 309 -4.72 9.60 -16.08
CA LEU A 309 -4.07 8.89 -14.96
C LEU A 309 -3.53 7.53 -15.37
N ILE A 310 -3.87 7.05 -16.56
CA ILE A 310 -3.55 5.68 -16.95
C ILE A 310 -2.04 5.42 -16.99
N GLY A 311 -1.24 6.43 -17.36
CA GLY A 311 0.22 6.35 -17.33
C GLY A 311 0.71 6.05 -15.92
N ASP A 312 0.34 6.89 -14.96
CA ASP A 312 0.73 6.75 -13.55
C ASP A 312 0.20 5.46 -12.93
N LEU A 313 -1.08 5.11 -13.19
CA LEU A 313 -1.67 3.86 -12.72
C LEU A 313 -0.94 2.64 -13.27
N SER A 314 -0.57 2.67 -14.56
CA SER A 314 0.20 1.58 -15.17
C SER A 314 1.59 1.48 -14.54
N ASN A 315 2.27 2.61 -14.31
CA ASN A 315 3.58 2.66 -13.66
C ASN A 315 3.55 2.07 -12.25
N ILE A 316 2.57 2.45 -11.45
CA ILE A 316 2.43 1.97 -10.07
C ILE A 316 2.10 0.48 -10.06
N ILE A 317 1.08 0.06 -10.81
CA ILE A 317 0.62 -1.34 -10.78
C ILE A 317 1.65 -2.28 -11.40
N TYR A 318 2.22 -1.97 -12.58
CA TYR A 318 3.21 -2.86 -13.21
C TYR A 318 4.57 -2.80 -12.52
N GLY A 319 4.95 -1.66 -11.94
CA GLY A 319 6.20 -1.55 -11.18
C GLY A 319 6.14 -2.26 -9.82
N GLY A 320 4.96 -2.35 -9.21
CA GLY A 320 4.79 -2.84 -7.83
C GLY A 320 4.13 -4.21 -7.66
N THR A 321 3.73 -4.90 -8.74
CA THR A 321 3.01 -6.19 -8.65
C THR A 321 3.64 -7.26 -9.53
N MET A 322 3.33 -8.54 -9.29
CA MET A 322 3.74 -9.67 -10.15
C MET A 322 2.89 -9.75 -11.44
N GLU A 323 3.38 -10.47 -12.45
CA GLU A 323 2.74 -10.61 -13.77
C GLU A 323 1.32 -11.19 -13.72
N ASP A 324 1.03 -12.05 -12.74
CA ASP A 324 -0.26 -12.71 -12.55
C ASP A 324 -1.23 -11.94 -11.62
N SER A 325 -0.81 -10.77 -11.12
CA SER A 325 -1.56 -9.99 -10.16
C SER A 325 -2.96 -9.60 -10.68
N ALA A 326 -3.94 -9.65 -9.79
CA ALA A 326 -5.32 -9.31 -10.11
C ALA A 326 -5.48 -7.82 -10.49
N ALA A 327 -4.64 -6.94 -9.95
CA ALA A 327 -4.64 -5.52 -10.31
C ALA A 327 -4.22 -5.27 -11.76
N ARG A 328 -3.21 -5.98 -12.28
CA ARG A 328 -2.82 -5.87 -13.71
C ARG A 328 -3.97 -6.27 -14.62
N ARG A 329 -4.60 -7.42 -14.36
CA ARG A 329 -5.77 -7.90 -15.12
C ARG A 329 -6.95 -6.92 -15.04
N PHE A 330 -7.19 -6.35 -13.87
CA PHE A 330 -8.22 -5.33 -13.69
C PHE A 330 -7.92 -4.07 -14.52
N LEU A 331 -6.71 -3.54 -14.46
CA LEU A 331 -6.31 -2.34 -15.21
C LEU A 331 -6.40 -2.56 -16.73
N VAL A 332 -5.94 -3.71 -17.21
CA VAL A 332 -6.05 -4.12 -18.62
C VAL A 332 -7.51 -4.20 -19.04
N SER A 333 -8.37 -4.86 -18.25
CA SER A 333 -9.81 -4.94 -18.54
C SER A 333 -10.49 -3.56 -18.52
N LEU A 334 -10.11 -2.70 -17.57
CA LEU A 334 -10.63 -1.34 -17.45
C LEU A 334 -10.29 -0.51 -18.69
N TYR A 335 -9.07 -0.64 -19.21
CA TYR A 335 -8.60 0.14 -20.35
C TYR A 335 -9.06 -0.44 -21.69
N ALA A 336 -8.97 -1.76 -21.85
CA ALA A 336 -9.39 -2.46 -23.07
C ALA A 336 -10.89 -2.29 -23.35
N THR A 337 -11.73 -2.06 -22.33
CA THR A 337 -13.16 -1.80 -22.56
C THR A 337 -13.45 -0.39 -23.08
N ARG A 338 -12.54 0.58 -22.87
CA ARG A 338 -12.79 2.00 -23.15
C ARG A 338 -12.00 2.56 -24.32
N VAL A 339 -10.83 2.00 -24.62
CA VAL A 339 -9.90 2.58 -25.60
C VAL A 339 -10.00 1.90 -26.96
N THR A 340 -9.95 2.73 -28.00
CA THR A 340 -9.90 2.31 -29.40
C THR A 340 -8.47 1.92 -29.82
N LYS A 341 -8.34 1.05 -30.82
CA LYS A 341 -7.02 0.64 -31.33
C LYS A 341 -6.18 1.83 -31.81
N THR A 342 -6.82 2.86 -32.37
CA THR A 342 -6.17 4.09 -32.84
C THR A 342 -5.60 4.93 -31.70
N GLU A 343 -6.35 5.07 -30.60
CA GLU A 343 -5.89 5.79 -29.40
C GLU A 343 -4.75 5.06 -28.70
N LEU A 344 -4.77 3.73 -28.68
CA LEU A 344 -3.68 2.95 -28.10
C LEU A 344 -2.37 3.16 -28.88
N VAL A 345 -2.45 3.22 -30.22
CA VAL A 345 -1.28 3.47 -31.08
C VAL A 345 -0.74 4.88 -30.89
N SER A 346 -1.60 5.89 -30.74
CA SER A 346 -1.14 7.27 -30.52
C SER A 346 -0.44 7.47 -29.17
N LYS A 347 -0.72 6.62 -28.17
CA LYS A 347 -0.14 6.71 -26.82
C LYS A 347 1.02 5.74 -26.55
N LYS A 348 1.49 4.98 -27.55
CA LYS A 348 2.51 3.93 -27.40
C LYS A 348 3.82 4.41 -26.73
N GLY A 349 4.16 5.69 -26.82
CA GLY A 349 5.37 6.24 -26.19
C GLY A 349 5.24 6.63 -24.73
N THR A 350 4.02 6.74 -24.20
CA THR A 350 3.77 7.21 -22.82
C THR A 350 3.45 6.07 -21.86
N LEU A 351 2.96 4.95 -22.38
CA LEU A 351 2.55 3.79 -21.58
C LEU A 351 3.67 2.76 -21.47
N ILE A 352 3.67 2.00 -20.36
CA ILE A 352 4.59 0.87 -20.19
C ILE A 352 4.38 -0.15 -21.33
N PRO A 353 5.47 -0.63 -21.97
CA PRO A 353 5.37 -1.61 -23.06
C PRO A 353 4.58 -2.88 -22.70
N ASP A 354 4.82 -3.44 -21.51
CA ASP A 354 4.13 -4.64 -21.02
C ASP A 354 2.63 -4.42 -20.87
N PHE A 355 2.23 -3.25 -20.33
CA PHE A 355 0.82 -2.89 -20.23
C PHE A 355 0.16 -2.77 -21.61
N VAL A 356 0.84 -2.13 -22.59
CA VAL A 356 0.34 -2.04 -23.96
C VAL A 356 0.19 -3.43 -24.59
N PHE A 357 1.15 -4.33 -24.34
CA PHE A 357 1.10 -5.70 -24.81
C PHE A 357 -0.09 -6.48 -24.25
N ASP A 358 -0.33 -6.40 -22.93
CA ASP A 358 -1.47 -7.06 -22.30
C ASP A 358 -2.82 -6.51 -22.79
N VAL A 359 -2.92 -5.21 -23.01
CA VAL A 359 -4.11 -4.57 -23.60
C VAL A 359 -4.35 -5.05 -25.03
N LEU A 360 -3.29 -5.22 -25.83
CA LEU A 360 -3.39 -5.76 -27.18
C LEU A 360 -3.86 -7.21 -27.16
N LEU A 361 -3.31 -8.04 -26.27
CA LEU A 361 -3.73 -9.44 -26.10
C LEU A 361 -5.21 -9.52 -25.71
N ALA A 362 -5.67 -8.69 -24.78
CA ALA A 362 -7.07 -8.67 -24.33
C ALA A 362 -8.07 -8.26 -25.43
N LYS A 363 -7.61 -7.65 -26.54
CA LYS A 363 -8.44 -7.25 -27.69
C LYS A 363 -8.51 -8.31 -28.79
N ILE A 364 -7.68 -9.34 -28.76
CA ILE A 364 -7.73 -10.41 -29.76
C ILE A 364 -9.00 -11.23 -29.50
N PRO A 365 -9.94 -11.34 -30.47
CA PRO A 365 -11.11 -12.19 -30.31
C PRO A 365 -10.65 -13.64 -30.14
N GLY A 366 -11.11 -14.27 -29.05
CA GLY A 366 -10.79 -15.66 -28.71
C GLY A 366 -11.53 -16.69 -29.55
#